data_AF-A0AAD7I2U4-F1
#
_entry.id   AF-A0AAD7I2U4-F1
#
_cell.length_a   1.000
_cell.length_b   1.000
_cell.length_c   1.000
_cell.angle_alpha   90.00
_cell.angle_beta   90.00
_cell.angle_gamma   90.00
#
_symmetry.space_group_name_H-M   'P 1'
#
loop_
_entity.id
_entity.type
_entity.pdbx_description
1 polymer ?
#
loop_
_entity_poly.entity_id
_entity_poly.type
_entity_poly.pdbx_seq_one_letter_code
_entity_poly.pdbx_strand_id
1 'polypeptide(L)'
;VANDLLYGVPLHPDTPSSVICSDDQAYGELREHIPTFMSKFASKKYLERCAGTPNSHNPFYFNNASNESFIRGYVLVYRTQEVRMKIELYNRYLSRGLFDPDHIIGNSIL
;
A
#
# COMPACT_ATOMS: atom_id res chain seq x y z
N VAL A 1 3.97 1.51 -4.24
CA VAL A 1 4.03 0.08 -3.86
C VAL A 1 4.19 -0.10 -2.36
N ALA A 2 5.32 0.28 -1.73
CA ALA A 2 5.49 0.14 -0.27
C ALA A 2 4.43 0.92 0.53
N ASN A 3 4.20 2.20 0.18
CA ASN A 3 3.15 3.01 0.83
C ASN A 3 1.75 2.41 0.65
N ASP A 4 1.44 1.83 -0.52
CA ASP A 4 0.14 1.21 -0.79
C ASP A 4 -0.04 -0.11 -0.03
N LEU A 5 1.05 -0.86 0.16
CA LEU A 5 1.06 -2.07 0.97
C LEU A 5 0.79 -1.73 2.44
N LEU A 6 1.56 -0.79 2.99
CA LEU A 6 1.40 -0.30 4.37
C LEU A 6 0.07 0.43 4.55
N TYR A 7 -0.52 0.98 3.48
CA TYR A 7 -1.85 1.56 3.59
C TYR A 7 -2.90 0.53 4.01
N GLY A 8 -2.80 -0.70 3.49
CA GLY A 8 -3.69 -1.81 3.82
C GLY A 8 -3.46 -2.44 5.19
N VAL A 9 -2.27 -2.24 5.77
CA VAL A 9 -1.91 -2.67 7.12
C VAL A 9 -1.50 -1.44 7.91
N PRO A 10 -2.42 -0.79 8.66
CA PRO A 10 -2.23 0.53 9.28
C PRO A 10 -0.94 0.61 10.11
N LEU A 11 0.15 0.95 9.43
CA LEU A 11 1.51 1.00 9.93
C LEU A 11 2.14 2.23 9.31
N HIS A 12 2.80 3.03 10.14
CA HIS A 12 3.52 4.18 9.65
C HIS A 12 4.75 3.70 8.86
N PRO A 13 5.10 4.31 7.71
CA PRO A 13 6.29 3.92 6.94
C PRO A 13 7.59 3.99 7.74
N ASP A 14 7.66 4.90 8.71
CA ASP A 14 8.83 5.07 9.58
C ASP A 14 8.77 4.20 10.85
N THR A 15 7.75 3.35 11.02
CA THR A 15 7.72 2.40 12.13
C THR A 15 8.93 1.47 12.04
N PRO A 16 9.81 1.43 13.07
CA PRO A 16 10.96 0.54 13.05
C PRO A 16 10.52 -0.92 12.95
N SER A 17 11.20 -1.71 12.12
CA SER A 17 10.89 -3.12 11.96
C SER A 17 11.02 -3.91 13.27
N SER A 18 11.91 -3.49 14.18
CA SER A 18 12.02 -4.08 15.51
C SER A 18 10.72 -3.96 16.32
N VAL A 19 10.01 -2.84 16.20
CA VAL A 19 8.72 -2.62 16.88
C VAL A 19 7.65 -3.54 16.29
N ILE A 20 7.59 -3.64 14.96
CA ILE A 20 6.63 -4.54 14.27
C ILE A 20 6.91 -5.99 14.64
N CYS A 21 8.18 -6.40 14.62
CA CYS A 21 8.58 -7.77 14.92
C CYS A 21 8.50 -8.13 16.41
N SER A 22 8.41 -7.14 17.31
CA SER A 22 8.15 -7.38 18.74
C SER A 22 6.67 -7.61 19.08
N ASP A 23 5.77 -7.31 18.14
CA ASP A 23 4.33 -7.57 18.25
C ASP A 23 3.93 -8.68 17.27
N ASP A 24 3.70 -9.88 17.81
CA ASP A 24 3.34 -11.07 17.02
C ASP A 24 2.09 -10.86 16.16
N GLN A 25 1.12 -10.06 16.64
CA GLN A 25 -0.09 -9.76 15.89
C GLN A 25 0.21 -8.82 14.73
N ALA A 26 0.94 -7.72 14.98
CA ALA A 26 1.30 -6.77 13.93
C ALA A 26 2.18 -7.43 12.84
N TYR A 27 3.15 -8.24 13.26
CA TYR A 27 3.98 -9.02 12.35
C TYR A 27 3.16 -10.05 11.55
N GLY A 28 2.25 -10.78 12.21
CA GLY A 28 1.34 -11.72 11.57
C GLY A 28 0.48 -11.06 10.49
N GLU A 29 -0.17 -9.94 10.82
CA GLU A 29 -0.99 -9.16 9.88
C GLU A 29 -0.16 -8.71 8.67
N LEU A 30 1.03 -8.17 8.89
CA LEU A 30 1.90 -7.71 7.80
C LEU A 30 2.32 -8.89 6.90
N ARG A 31 2.73 -10.01 7.51
CA ARG A 31 3.18 -11.22 6.81
C ARG A 31 2.07 -11.83 5.94
N GLU A 32 0.84 -11.85 6.42
CA GLU A 32 -0.31 -12.34 5.66
C GLU A 32 -0.76 -11.37 4.55
N HIS A 33 -0.62 -10.05 4.81
CA HIS A 33 -1.05 -9.04 3.85
C HIS A 33 -0.14 -8.93 2.63
N ILE A 34 1.19 -9.07 2.81
CA ILE A 34 2.18 -8.99 1.71
C ILE A 34 1.81 -9.87 0.50
N PRO A 35 1.67 -11.20 0.63
CA PRO A 35 1.37 -12.06 -0.52
C PRO A 35 0.01 -11.73 -1.13
N THR A 36 -0.99 -11.42 -0.29
CA THR A 36 -2.33 -11.02 -0.75
C THR A 36 -2.29 -9.75 -1.59
N PHE A 37 -1.56 -8.73 -1.13
CA PHE A 37 -1.35 -7.49 -1.87
C PHE A 37 -0.58 -7.73 -3.17
N MET A 38 0.53 -8.47 -3.10
CA MET A 38 1.41 -8.73 -4.25
C MET A 38 0.74 -9.59 -5.33
N SER A 39 -0.18 -10.48 -4.97
CA SER A 39 -0.95 -11.31 -5.91
C SER A 39 -1.69 -10.50 -6.98
N LYS A 40 -2.06 -9.24 -6.67
CA LYS A 40 -2.74 -8.34 -7.61
C LYS A 40 -1.88 -8.06 -8.84
N PHE A 41 -0.56 -7.98 -8.69
CA PHE A 41 0.39 -7.74 -9.78
C PHE A 41 0.69 -9.01 -10.60
N ALA A 42 0.40 -10.18 -10.06
CA ALA A 42 0.45 -11.45 -10.80
C ALA A 42 -0.89 -11.79 -11.47
N SER A 43 -1.95 -11.02 -11.20
CA SER A 43 -3.29 -11.31 -11.73
C SER A 43 -3.33 -11.13 -13.25
N LYS A 44 -4.10 -11.99 -13.93
CA LYS A 44 -4.35 -11.88 -15.38
C LYS A 44 -4.81 -10.48 -15.78
N LYS A 45 -5.73 -9.88 -15.01
CA LYS A 45 -6.24 -8.52 -15.23
C LYS A 45 -5.13 -7.47 -15.19
N TYR A 46 -4.18 -7.58 -14.26
CA TYR A 46 -3.04 -6.68 -14.20
C TYR A 46 -2.14 -6.85 -15.41
N LEU A 47 -1.78 -8.09 -15.73
CA LEU A 47 -0.90 -8.40 -16.85
C LEU A 47 -1.49 -7.90 -18.18
N GLU A 48 -2.78 -8.12 -18.43
CA GLU A 48 -3.46 -7.64 -19.63
C GLU A 48 -3.47 -6.11 -19.73
N ARG A 49 -3.72 -5.41 -18.62
CA ARG A 49 -3.88 -3.94 -18.62
C ARG A 49 -2.56 -3.19 -18.55
N CYS A 50 -1.60 -3.69 -17.78
CA CYS A 50 -0.36 -2.98 -17.48
C CYS A 50 0.87 -3.59 -18.19
N ALA A 51 0.82 -4.86 -18.60
CA ALA A 51 1.94 -5.54 -19.26
C ALA A 51 1.62 -6.03 -20.69
N GLY A 52 0.37 -5.91 -21.15
CA GLY A 52 -0.11 -6.58 -22.36
C GLY A 52 0.26 -5.90 -23.68
N THR A 53 0.27 -4.57 -23.74
CA THR A 53 0.48 -3.84 -25.00
C THR A 53 1.39 -2.62 -24.82
N PRO A 54 2.55 -2.59 -25.50
CA PRO A 54 3.36 -1.37 -25.57
C PRO A 54 2.65 -0.33 -26.44
N ASN A 55 2.69 0.94 -26.02
CA ASN A 55 2.12 2.06 -26.77
C ASN A 55 2.98 2.49 -27.97
N SER A 56 4.16 1.91 -28.14
CA SER A 56 5.12 2.20 -29.20
C SER A 56 6.00 0.99 -29.47
N HIS A 57 6.50 0.88 -30.71
CA HIS A 57 7.51 -0.12 -31.09
C HIS A 57 8.92 0.22 -30.58
N ASN A 58 9.15 1.46 -30.15
CA ASN A 58 10.41 1.84 -29.52
C ASN A 58 10.41 1.38 -28.05
N PRO A 59 11.30 0.46 -27.65
CA PRO A 59 11.35 -0.07 -26.28
C PRO A 59 11.77 0.98 -25.24
N PHE A 60 12.38 2.09 -25.66
CA PHE A 60 12.74 3.20 -24.78
C PHE A 60 11.63 4.25 -24.64
N TYR A 61 10.54 4.13 -25.41
CA TYR A 61 9.43 5.06 -25.30
C TYR A 61 8.60 4.76 -24.05
N PHE A 62 8.30 5.80 -23.29
CA PHE A 62 7.54 5.64 -22.06
C PHE A 62 6.12 5.13 -22.34
N ASN A 63 5.72 4.05 -21.65
CA ASN A 63 4.41 3.45 -21.82
C ASN A 63 3.33 4.17 -21.01
N ASN A 64 2.80 5.27 -21.56
CA ASN A 64 1.72 6.06 -20.95
C ASN A 64 0.49 5.20 -20.61
N ALA A 65 0.08 4.31 -21.51
CA ALA A 65 -1.13 3.50 -21.33
C ALA A 65 -0.99 2.53 -20.13
N SER A 66 0.17 1.87 -20.02
CA SER A 66 0.51 1.02 -18.87
C SER A 66 0.56 1.85 -17.59
N ASN A 67 1.24 3.01 -17.62
CA ASN A 67 1.35 3.89 -16.46
C ASN A 67 -0.01 4.39 -15.97
N GLU A 68 -0.87 4.90 -16.86
CA GLU A 68 -2.20 5.36 -16.47
C GLU A 68 -3.07 4.23 -15.90
N SER A 69 -3.02 3.05 -16.51
CA SER A 69 -3.74 1.87 -16.04
C SER A 69 -3.26 1.44 -14.65
N PHE A 70 -1.95 1.48 -14.43
CA PHE A 70 -1.33 1.19 -13.14
C PHE A 70 -1.76 2.20 -12.08
N ILE A 71 -1.56 3.49 -12.33
CA ILE A 71 -1.88 4.56 -11.38
C ILE A 71 -3.37 4.56 -11.03
N ARG A 72 -4.28 4.43 -12.02
CA ARG A 72 -5.72 4.46 -11.74
C ARG A 72 -6.26 3.19 -11.09
N GLY A 73 -5.66 2.04 -11.39
CA GLY A 73 -6.21 0.73 -11.00
C GLY A 73 -5.57 0.09 -9.78
N TYR A 74 -4.32 0.45 -9.46
CA TYR A 74 -3.47 -0.33 -8.56
C TYR A 74 -2.72 0.52 -7.53
N VAL A 75 -2.69 1.84 -7.69
CA VAL A 75 -2.19 2.76 -6.68
C VAL A 75 -3.32 3.15 -5.73
N LEU A 76 -3.05 3.12 -4.43
CA LEU A 76 -4.03 3.45 -3.39
C LEU A 76 -3.73 4.83 -2.78
N VAL A 77 -2.47 5.04 -2.39
CA VAL A 77 -2.01 6.27 -1.72
C VAL A 77 -0.70 6.83 -2.28
N TYR A 78 0.08 6.02 -2.99
CA TYR A 78 1.34 6.48 -3.54
C TYR A 78 1.12 7.60 -4.57
N ARG A 79 1.73 8.78 -4.38
CA ARG A 79 1.55 9.99 -5.22
C ARG A 79 0.14 10.58 -5.24
N THR A 80 -0.71 10.24 -4.28
CA THR A 80 -1.99 10.93 -4.08
C THR A 80 -1.87 11.93 -2.93
N GLN A 81 -2.51 13.08 -3.04
CA GLN A 81 -2.59 14.05 -1.94
C GLN A 81 -3.67 13.69 -0.91
N GLU A 82 -4.75 13.06 -1.37
CA GLU A 82 -5.89 12.68 -0.56
C GLU A 82 -6.39 11.29 -0.95
N VAL A 83 -6.91 10.55 0.02
CA VAL A 83 -7.50 9.22 -0.20
C VAL A 83 -8.83 9.10 0.53
N ARG A 84 -9.82 8.49 -0.12
CA ARG A 84 -11.08 8.11 0.54
C ARG A 84 -10.90 6.75 1.19
N MET A 85 -10.92 6.72 2.52
CA MET A 85 -10.78 5.50 3.29
C MET A 85 -12.14 4.81 3.48
N LYS A 86 -12.13 3.47 3.50
CA LYS A 86 -13.26 2.72 4.03
C LYS A 86 -13.33 2.93 5.55
N ILE A 87 -14.55 2.99 6.11
CA ILE A 87 -14.75 3.32 7.52
C ILE A 87 -14.03 2.34 8.46
N GLU A 88 -13.98 1.06 8.09
CA GLU A 88 -13.30 0.04 8.89
C GLU A 88 -11.79 0.27 8.91
N LEU A 89 -11.21 0.67 7.77
CA LEU A 89 -9.79 0.99 7.68
C LEU A 89 -9.48 2.28 8.45
N TYR A 90 -10.33 3.30 8.31
CA TYR A 90 -10.21 4.55 9.04
C TYR A 90 -10.20 4.32 10.56
N ASN A 91 -11.13 3.52 11.07
CA ASN A 91 -11.19 3.21 12.51
C ASN A 91 -9.94 2.48 13.00
N ARG A 92 -9.33 1.60 12.19
CA ARG A 92 -8.05 0.96 12.54
C ARG A 92 -6.88 1.94 12.57
N TYR A 93 -6.85 2.94 11.68
CA TYR A 93 -5.86 4.01 11.74
C TYR A 93 -6.02 4.84 13.01
N LEU A 94 -7.27 5.21 13.32
CA LEU A 94 -7.61 5.98 14.51
C LEU A 94 -7.23 5.24 15.80
N SER A 95 -7.58 3.96 15.92
CA SER A 95 -7.26 3.16 17.11
C SER A 95 -5.77 2.92 17.31
N ARG A 96 -4.96 3.07 16.25
CA ARG A 96 -3.49 3.02 16.29
C ARG A 96 -2.85 4.41 16.39
N GLY A 97 -3.65 5.48 16.51
CA GLY A 97 -3.18 6.87 16.64
C GLY A 97 -2.39 7.39 15.46
N LEU A 98 -2.58 6.79 14.27
CA LEU A 98 -1.85 7.19 13.07
C LEU A 98 -2.30 8.56 12.52
N PHE A 99 -3.31 9.17 13.12
CA PHE A 99 -3.75 10.54 12.82
C PHE A 99 -3.26 11.57 13.84
N ASP A 100 -2.65 11.14 14.93
CA ASP A 100 -2.13 12.03 15.95
C ASP A 100 -0.68 12.42 15.58
N PRO A 101 -0.40 13.71 15.28
CA PRO A 101 0.93 14.16 14.89
C PRO A 101 1.96 14.05 16.02
N ASP A 102 1.51 13.99 17.28
CA ASP A 102 2.37 13.87 18.46
C ASP A 102 2.53 12.41 18.92
N HIS A 103 1.91 11.45 18.22
CA HIS A 103 1.98 10.04 18.57
C HIS A 103 3.39 9.47 18.39
N ILE A 104 3.90 8.88 19.47
CA ILE A 104 5.18 8.16 19.45
C ILE A 104 4.92 6.70 19.13
N ILE A 105 5.45 6.26 17.99
CA ILE A 105 5.38 4.87 17.54
C ILE A 105 5.91 3.92 18.63
N GLY A 106 5.08 2.96 19.02
CA GLY A 106 5.40 1.96 20.06
C GLY A 106 4.87 2.30 21.46
N ASN A 107 4.33 3.51 21.67
CA ASN A 107 3.59 3.84 22.90
C ASN A 107 2.09 3.55 22.73
N SER A 108 1.44 3.07 23.80
CA SER A 108 -0.01 2.87 23.80
C SER A 108 -0.75 4.20 23.85
N ILE A 109 -1.82 4.34 23.08
CA ILE A 109 -2.77 5.45 23.17
C ILE A 109 -3.86 4.97 24.13
N LEU A 110 -3.61 5.14 25.43
CA LEU A 110 -4.66 5.09 26.45
C LEU A 110 -4.98 6.52 26.87
#